data_AF-A0A2A4LKT1-F1
#
_entry.id   AF-A0A2A4LKT1-F1
#
_cell.length_a   1.000
_cell.length_b   1.000
_cell.length_c   1.000
_cell.angle_alpha   90.00
_cell.angle_beta   90.00
_cell.angle_gamma   90.00
#
_symmetry.space_group_name_H-M   'P 1'
#
loop_
_entity.id
_entity.type
_entity.pdbx_description
1 polymer ?
#
loop_
_entity_poly.entity_id
_entity_poly.type
_entity_poly.pdbx_seq_one_letter_code
_entity_poly.pdbx_strand_id
1 'polypeptide(L)'
;MDTRIYNVADASTQVQFGKNTCRVVTEAELTDDFILDALNSVRDILIDKPRRQCVNFYVDKYRDFDGSFVNVKGEEIFLEEEYENLLETPSEWFRSQILTKEPLVKALRVRKENRSRLVALFSLTRLMFPNKAMLWGIRPSNDNSK
;
A
#
# COMPACT_ATOMS: atom_id res chain seq x y z
N MET A 1 45.88 0.32 -2.91
CA MET A 1 44.89 1.11 -2.14
C MET A 1 44.37 2.15 -3.10
N ASP A 2 43.14 1.98 -3.60
CA ASP A 2 42.49 2.99 -4.43
C ASP A 2 41.05 3.14 -3.96
N THR A 3 40.80 4.29 -3.34
CA THR A 3 39.53 4.72 -2.78
C THR A 3 38.65 5.20 -3.93
N ARG A 4 37.53 4.52 -4.19
CA ARG A 4 36.48 5.05 -5.08
C ARG A 4 35.35 5.64 -4.26
N ILE A 5 35.13 6.92 -4.52
CA ILE A 5 34.21 7.87 -3.92
C ILE A 5 32.76 7.38 -4.11
N TYR A 6 31.97 7.39 -3.03
CA TYR A 6 30.53 7.17 -3.06
C TYR A 6 29.85 8.42 -3.63
N ASN A 7 29.26 8.32 -4.82
CA ASN A 7 28.30 9.31 -5.29
C ASN A 7 26.89 8.90 -4.84
N VAL A 8 26.39 9.62 -3.85
CA VAL A 8 24.98 9.64 -3.46
C VAL A 8 24.29 10.67 -4.34
N ALA A 9 23.66 10.23 -5.44
CA ALA A 9 22.56 10.92 -6.11
C ALA A 9 22.22 10.16 -7.41
N ASP A 10 21.17 9.35 -7.37
CA ASP A 10 20.27 9.24 -8.53
C ASP A 10 18.86 8.93 -8.03
N ALA A 11 18.20 10.00 -7.60
CA ALA A 11 16.76 10.05 -7.47
C ALA A 11 16.17 10.09 -8.88
N SER A 12 15.99 8.93 -9.53
CA SER A 12 15.02 8.68 -10.60
C SER A 12 15.28 7.37 -11.37
N THR A 13 15.56 6.26 -10.67
CA THR A 13 15.35 4.94 -11.28
C THR A 13 13.84 4.70 -11.41
N GLN A 14 13.20 5.36 -12.38
CA GLN A 14 11.95 4.87 -12.94
C GLN A 14 12.30 3.56 -13.66
N VAL A 15 12.28 2.46 -12.91
CA VAL A 15 12.27 1.13 -13.49
C VAL A 15 11.08 1.11 -14.45
N GLN A 16 11.35 1.04 -15.75
CA GLN A 16 10.34 0.86 -16.78
C GLN A 16 9.80 -0.56 -16.59
N PHE A 17 8.77 -0.68 -15.77
CA PHE A 17 8.12 -1.94 -15.56
C PHE A 17 7.29 -2.28 -16.83
N GLY A 18 7.25 -3.57 -17.22
CA GLY A 18 6.51 -4.04 -18.39
C GLY A 18 5.04 -3.59 -18.38
N LYS A 19 4.37 -3.56 -19.54
CA LYS A 19 3.08 -2.88 -19.77
C LYS A 19 1.96 -3.06 -18.72
N ASN A 20 1.97 -4.12 -17.90
CA ASN A 20 1.06 -4.33 -16.78
C ASN A 20 1.82 -4.79 -15.51
N THR A 21 2.36 -3.86 -14.75
CA THR A 21 3.15 -4.17 -13.56
C THR A 21 2.81 -3.21 -12.43
N CYS A 22 2.77 -3.73 -11.21
CA CYS A 22 2.46 -2.94 -10.02
C CYS A 22 3.53 -3.13 -8.95
N ARG A 23 4.15 -2.02 -8.51
CA ARG A 23 5.12 -2.07 -7.42
C ARG A 23 4.43 -2.45 -6.12
N VAL A 24 4.84 -3.57 -5.51
CA VAL A 24 4.37 -4.01 -4.20
C VAL A 24 4.67 -2.95 -3.14
N VAL A 25 3.75 -2.78 -2.20
CA VAL A 25 3.98 -2.01 -0.98
C VAL A 25 4.78 -2.89 -0.03
N THR A 26 5.96 -2.43 0.38
CA THR A 26 6.80 -3.18 1.34
C THR A 26 6.51 -2.76 2.77
N GLU A 27 6.82 -3.61 3.75
CA GLU A 27 6.71 -3.24 5.16
C GLU A 27 7.54 -1.99 5.51
N ALA A 28 8.66 -1.78 4.81
CA ALA A 28 9.51 -0.61 5.00
C ALA A 28 8.84 0.70 4.56
N GLU A 29 7.86 0.65 3.66
CA GLU A 29 7.06 1.82 3.24
C GLU A 29 5.94 2.15 4.22
N LEU A 30 5.60 1.27 5.17
CA LEU A 30 4.49 1.45 6.10
C LEU A 30 4.83 2.44 7.24
N THR A 31 5.09 3.69 6.88
CA THR A 31 5.17 4.81 7.83
C THR A 31 3.76 5.25 8.24
N ASP A 32 3.64 5.96 9.37
CA ASP A 32 2.33 6.42 9.86
C ASP A 32 1.59 7.28 8.81
N ASP A 33 2.32 8.17 8.14
CA ASP A 33 1.77 9.03 7.08
C ASP A 33 1.34 8.25 5.84
N PHE A 34 2.14 7.25 5.44
CA PHE A 34 1.79 6.38 4.31
C PHE A 34 0.52 5.59 4.61
N ILE A 35 0.45 4.97 5.80
CA ILE A 35 -0.71 4.18 6.24
C ILE A 35 -1.94 5.07 6.27
N LEU A 36 -1.84 6.29 6.78
CA LEU A 36 -2.93 7.27 6.81
C LEU A 36 -3.52 7.52 5.43
N ASP A 37 -2.68 7.88 4.47
CA ASP A 37 -3.10 8.28 3.13
C ASP A 37 -3.65 7.08 2.35
N ALA A 38 -3.03 5.92 2.51
CA ALA A 38 -3.48 4.66 1.91
C ALA A 38 -4.82 4.20 2.51
N LEU A 39 -5.02 4.31 3.83
CA LEU A 39 -6.29 4.00 4.49
C LEU A 39 -7.41 4.93 4.01
N ASN A 40 -7.13 6.23 3.86
CA ASN A 40 -8.11 7.16 3.31
C ASN A 40 -8.50 6.78 1.87
N SER A 41 -7.53 6.38 1.05
CA SER A 41 -7.80 5.89 -0.29
C SER A 41 -8.66 4.62 -0.29
N VAL A 42 -8.37 3.67 0.60
CA VAL A 42 -9.18 2.46 0.79
C VAL A 42 -10.61 2.82 1.23
N ARG A 43 -10.77 3.76 2.16
CA ARG A 43 -12.09 4.23 2.62
C ARG A 43 -12.91 4.81 1.48
N ASP A 44 -12.31 5.68 0.66
CA ASP A 44 -12.98 6.29 -0.48
C ASP A 44 -13.50 5.23 -1.46
N ILE A 45 -12.77 4.13 -1.64
CA ILE A 45 -13.16 3.03 -2.52
C ILE A 45 -14.30 2.19 -1.93
N LEU A 46 -14.26 1.99 -0.61
CA LEU A 46 -15.15 1.09 0.10
C LEU A 46 -16.39 1.78 0.70
N ILE A 47 -16.50 3.11 0.63
CA ILE A 47 -17.54 3.88 1.34
C ILE A 47 -18.97 3.40 1.00
N ASP A 48 -19.20 3.04 -0.25
CA ASP A 48 -20.50 2.58 -0.75
C ASP A 48 -20.64 1.05 -0.74
N LYS A 49 -19.59 0.32 -0.34
CA LYS A 49 -19.59 -1.15 -0.39
C LYS A 49 -20.14 -1.75 0.91
N PRO A 50 -21.00 -2.78 0.82
CA PRO A 50 -21.37 -3.56 1.99
C PRO A 50 -20.14 -4.16 2.66
N ARG A 51 -20.04 -4.07 3.99
CA ARG A 51 -18.86 -4.51 4.76
C ARG A 51 -18.40 -5.93 4.44
N ARG A 52 -19.35 -6.85 4.29
CA ARG A 52 -19.12 -8.26 3.95
C ARG A 52 -18.52 -8.47 2.55
N GLN A 53 -18.51 -7.44 1.71
CA GLN A 53 -17.99 -7.47 0.34
C GLN A 53 -16.66 -6.72 0.19
N CYS A 54 -16.17 -6.05 1.24
CA CYS A 54 -14.92 -5.29 1.17
C CYS A 54 -13.73 -6.19 0.83
N VAL A 55 -13.60 -7.35 1.48
CA VAL A 55 -12.55 -8.34 1.17
C VAL A 55 -12.70 -8.86 -0.24
N ASN A 56 -13.91 -9.35 -0.59
CA ASN A 56 -14.19 -9.90 -1.92
C ASN A 56 -13.86 -8.91 -3.05
N PHE A 57 -14.12 -7.63 -2.85
CA PHE A 57 -13.77 -6.61 -3.83
C PHE A 57 -12.26 -6.57 -4.12
N TYR A 58 -11.41 -6.64 -3.10
CA TYR A 58 -9.95 -6.67 -3.29
C TYR A 58 -9.46 -8.01 -3.84
N VAL A 59 -10.09 -9.10 -3.42
CA VAL A 59 -9.86 -10.47 -3.92
C VAL A 59 -10.12 -10.56 -5.42
N ASP A 60 -11.26 -10.09 -5.88
CA ASP A 60 -11.60 -10.04 -7.30
C ASP A 60 -10.58 -9.19 -8.07
N LYS A 61 -10.11 -8.07 -7.50
CA LYS A 61 -9.10 -7.22 -8.16
C LYS A 61 -7.73 -7.88 -8.29
N TYR A 62 -7.33 -8.70 -7.33
CA TYR A 62 -6.11 -9.50 -7.46
C TYR A 62 -6.27 -10.56 -8.56
N ARG A 63 -7.39 -11.29 -8.56
CA ARG A 63 -7.65 -12.36 -9.53
C ARG A 63 -7.77 -11.83 -10.97
N ASP A 64 -8.39 -10.67 -11.13
CA ASP A 64 -8.61 -10.06 -12.45
C ASP A 64 -7.36 -9.32 -12.98
N PHE A 65 -6.29 -9.23 -12.18
CA PHE A 65 -5.06 -8.55 -12.59
C PHE A 65 -4.22 -9.43 -13.53
N ASP A 66 -4.22 -9.06 -14.82
CA ASP A 66 -3.39 -9.67 -15.86
C ASP A 66 -2.01 -8.98 -15.95
N GLY A 67 -1.23 -9.10 -14.88
CA GLY A 67 0.09 -8.48 -14.77
C GLY A 67 0.90 -9.01 -13.58
N SER A 68 2.07 -8.40 -13.36
CA SER A 68 3.00 -8.85 -12.32
C SER A 68 3.16 -7.83 -11.21
N PHE A 69 3.14 -8.31 -9.97
CA PHE A 69 3.59 -7.55 -8.83
C PHE A 69 5.10 -7.56 -8.79
N VAL A 70 5.74 -6.42 -8.56
CA VAL A 70 7.20 -6.28 -8.65
C VAL A 70 7.76 -5.51 -7.47
N ASN A 71 9.00 -5.80 -7.10
CA ASN A 71 9.73 -5.08 -6.06
C ASN A 71 10.41 -3.81 -6.61
N VAL A 72 11.13 -3.10 -5.75
CA VAL A 72 11.89 -1.88 -6.13
C VAL A 72 12.98 -2.14 -7.17
N LYS A 73 13.45 -3.38 -7.32
CA LYS A 73 14.43 -3.80 -8.33
C LYS A 73 13.79 -4.29 -9.62
N GLY A 74 12.45 -4.36 -9.69
CA GLY A 74 11.72 -4.93 -10.83
C GLY A 74 11.62 -6.45 -10.82
N GLU A 75 12.00 -7.12 -9.74
CA GLU A 75 11.85 -8.57 -9.60
C GLU A 75 10.39 -8.88 -9.24
N GLU A 76 9.83 -9.91 -9.87
CA GLU A 76 8.46 -10.35 -9.62
C GLU A 76 8.28 -10.87 -8.19
N ILE A 77 7.20 -10.45 -7.55
CA ILE A 77 6.80 -10.86 -6.20
C ILE A 77 5.39 -11.47 -6.30
N PHE A 78 5.22 -12.64 -5.72
CA PHE A 78 3.91 -13.25 -5.50
C PHE A 78 3.42 -12.83 -4.12
N LEU A 79 2.21 -12.27 -4.05
CA LEU A 79 1.58 -11.84 -2.80
C LEU A 79 0.68 -12.94 -2.20
N GLU A 80 0.99 -14.22 -2.42
CA GLU A 80 0.11 -15.34 -2.02
C GLU A 80 -0.16 -15.33 -0.52
N GLU A 81 0.87 -15.22 0.30
CA GLU A 81 0.73 -15.22 1.77
C GLU A 81 -0.02 -13.97 2.26
N GLU A 82 0.32 -12.78 1.76
CA GLU A 82 -0.37 -11.54 2.15
C GLU A 82 -1.84 -11.54 1.69
N TYR A 83 -2.12 -12.19 0.56
CA TYR A 83 -3.45 -12.36 0.00
C TYR A 83 -4.30 -13.35 0.80
N GLU A 84 -3.74 -14.50 1.18
CA GLU A 84 -4.39 -15.45 2.08
C GLU A 84 -4.71 -14.80 3.43
N ASN A 85 -3.76 -14.04 3.99
CA ASN A 85 -3.98 -13.26 5.21
C ASN A 85 -5.10 -12.22 5.06
N LEU A 86 -5.25 -11.63 3.87
CA LEU A 86 -6.33 -10.70 3.55
C LEU A 86 -7.68 -11.42 3.45
N LEU A 87 -7.74 -12.61 2.85
CA LEU A 87 -8.93 -13.46 2.77
C LEU A 87 -9.45 -13.86 4.15
N GLU A 88 -8.55 -14.19 5.06
CA GLU A 88 -8.88 -14.55 6.44
C GLU A 88 -9.26 -13.33 7.30
N THR A 89 -9.22 -12.11 6.75
CA THR A 89 -9.47 -10.90 7.52
C THR A 89 -10.94 -10.80 7.94
N PRO A 90 -11.24 -10.73 9.26
CA PRO A 90 -12.61 -10.60 9.73
C PRO A 90 -13.25 -9.29 9.25
N SER A 91 -14.54 -9.32 8.92
CA SER A 91 -15.30 -8.11 8.57
C SER A 91 -15.27 -7.03 9.67
N GLU A 92 -15.12 -7.45 10.93
CA GLU A 92 -14.97 -6.55 12.08
C GLU A 92 -13.62 -5.82 12.11
N TRP A 93 -12.58 -6.43 11.55
CA TRP A 93 -11.29 -5.76 11.38
C TRP A 93 -11.43 -4.60 10.39
N PHE A 94 -12.10 -4.81 9.25
CA PHE A 94 -12.43 -3.73 8.31
C PHE A 94 -13.25 -2.63 8.99
N ARG A 95 -14.21 -3.00 9.84
CA ARG A 95 -14.98 -2.01 10.60
C ARG A 95 -14.07 -1.17 11.50
N SER A 96 -13.22 -1.81 12.30
CA SER A 96 -12.42 -1.14 13.33
C SER A 96 -11.25 -0.34 12.77
N GLN A 97 -10.50 -0.89 11.82
CA GLN A 97 -9.26 -0.30 11.30
C GLN A 97 -9.49 0.55 10.05
N ILE A 98 -10.38 0.11 9.16
CA ILE A 98 -10.58 0.74 7.86
C ILE A 98 -11.75 1.71 7.86
N LEU A 99 -12.93 1.34 8.35
CA LEU A 99 -14.14 2.16 8.19
C LEU A 99 -14.46 3.09 9.37
N THR A 100 -13.70 3.03 10.47
CA THR A 100 -13.89 3.94 11.60
C THR A 100 -13.39 5.35 11.24
N LYS A 101 -14.31 6.32 11.19
CA LYS A 101 -14.04 7.77 11.04
C LYS A 101 -13.41 8.43 12.28
N GLU A 102 -12.61 7.69 13.05
CA GLU A 102 -11.85 8.37 14.11
C GLU A 102 -10.81 9.28 13.47
N PRO A 103 -10.54 10.45 14.06
CA PRO A 103 -9.45 11.29 13.61
C PRO A 103 -8.19 10.46 13.70
N LEU A 104 -7.62 10.12 12.54
CA LEU A 104 -6.39 9.32 12.40
C LEU A 104 -5.14 10.10 12.89
N VAL A 105 -5.31 10.96 13.90
CA VAL A 105 -4.31 11.83 14.53
C VAL A 105 -3.41 11.04 15.48
N LYS A 106 -3.70 9.75 15.70
CA LYS A 106 -2.82 8.84 16.44
C LYS A 106 -2.18 7.87 15.45
N ALA A 107 -0.86 7.71 15.56
CA ALA A 107 -0.10 6.65 14.93
C ALA A 107 -0.89 5.34 15.05
N LEU A 108 -1.35 4.82 13.91
CA LEU A 108 -2.14 3.59 13.88
C LEU A 108 -1.17 2.49 14.31
N ARG A 109 -1.26 2.03 15.57
CA ARG A 109 -0.42 0.93 16.06
C ARG A 109 -0.89 -0.36 15.41
N VAL A 110 -0.45 -0.57 14.18
CA VAL A 110 -0.69 -1.81 13.44
C VAL A 110 0.14 -2.90 14.10
N ARG A 111 -0.55 -3.87 14.72
CA ARG A 111 0.07 -5.12 15.19
C ARG A 111 0.79 -5.80 14.04
N LYS A 112 1.89 -6.50 14.31
CA LYS A 112 2.69 -7.17 13.27
C LYS A 112 1.85 -8.07 12.37
N GLU A 113 0.91 -8.83 12.95
CA GLU A 113 -0.06 -9.69 12.25
C GLU A 113 -0.94 -8.96 11.22
N ASN A 114 -1.14 -7.65 11.39
CA ASN A 114 -1.95 -6.83 10.48
C ASN A 114 -1.13 -6.13 9.40
N ARG A 115 0.21 -6.17 9.49
CA ARG A 115 1.08 -5.52 8.49
C ARG A 115 1.03 -6.23 7.14
N SER A 116 1.08 -7.56 7.12
CA SER A 116 0.92 -8.36 5.90
C SER A 116 -0.42 -8.08 5.20
N ARG A 117 -1.51 -7.92 5.98
CA ARG A 117 -2.82 -7.52 5.45
C ARG A 117 -2.79 -6.14 4.80
N LEU A 118 -2.12 -5.17 5.43
CA LEU A 118 -1.97 -3.83 4.87
C LEU A 118 -1.08 -3.84 3.61
N VAL A 119 -0.05 -4.67 3.55
CA VAL A 119 0.77 -4.86 2.36
C VAL A 119 -0.09 -5.31 1.18
N ALA A 120 -0.88 -6.37 1.32
CA ALA A 120 -1.78 -6.81 0.24
C ALA A 120 -2.80 -5.72 -0.12
N LEU A 121 -3.48 -5.17 0.89
CA LEU A 121 -4.53 -4.18 0.70
C LEU A 121 -4.03 -2.92 -0.01
N PHE A 122 -2.87 -2.40 0.39
CA PHE A 122 -2.29 -1.20 -0.20
C PHE A 122 -1.64 -1.47 -1.55
N SER A 123 -1.07 -2.66 -1.77
CA SER A 123 -0.58 -3.07 -3.09
C SER A 123 -1.70 -3.14 -4.12
N LEU A 124 -2.84 -3.72 -3.75
CA LEU A 124 -4.04 -3.75 -4.60
C LEU A 124 -4.66 -2.37 -4.78
N THR A 125 -4.64 -1.53 -3.74
CA THR A 125 -5.13 -0.15 -3.85
C THR A 125 -4.25 0.68 -4.78
N ARG A 126 -2.92 0.49 -4.71
CA ARG A 126 -1.94 1.12 -5.61
C ARG A 126 -2.13 0.67 -7.04
N LEU A 127 -2.40 -0.63 -7.27
CA LEU A 127 -2.74 -1.17 -8.58
C LEU A 127 -3.94 -0.45 -9.19
N MET A 128 -5.01 -0.23 -8.41
CA MET A 128 -6.23 0.41 -8.90
C MET A 128 -6.08 1.92 -9.13
N PHE A 129 -5.26 2.60 -8.33
CA PHE A 129 -5.12 4.07 -8.34
C PHE A 129 -3.66 4.51 -8.25
N PRO A 130 -2.82 4.21 -9.25
CA PRO A 130 -1.38 4.46 -9.19
C PRO A 130 -1.08 5.96 -8.99
N ASN A 131 -1.81 6.84 -9.67
CA ASN A 131 -1.63 8.29 -9.56
C ASN A 131 -1.91 8.82 -8.14
N LYS A 132 -2.91 8.27 -7.43
CA LYS A 132 -3.18 8.64 -6.04
C LYS A 132 -2.12 8.08 -5.10
N ALA A 133 -1.70 6.83 -5.35
CA ALA A 133 -0.72 6.14 -4.53
C ALA A 133 0.68 6.75 -4.60
N MET A 134 1.02 7.46 -5.67
CA MET A 134 2.26 8.24 -5.77
C MET A 134 2.36 9.36 -4.73
N LEU A 135 1.25 9.81 -4.15
CA LEU A 135 1.21 10.90 -3.17
C LEU A 135 1.20 10.42 -1.72
N TRP A 136 1.08 9.11 -1.47
CA TRP A 136 0.98 8.58 -0.11
C TRP A 136 2.28 8.78 0.66
N GLY A 137 2.18 9.33 1.88
CA GLY A 137 3.32 9.61 2.74
C GLY A 137 4.16 10.80 2.28
N ILE A 138 3.79 11.49 1.20
CA ILE A 138 4.44 12.72 0.76
C ILE A 138 3.75 13.89 1.44
N ARG A 139 4.43 14.51 2.41
CA ARG A 139 4.01 15.79 2.98
C ARG A 139 4.64 16.92 2.14
N PRO A 140 3.89 17.96 1.72
CA PRO A 140 4.49 19.13 1.10
C PRO A 140 5.51 19.74 2.07
N SER A 141 6.69 20.12 1.58
CA SER A 141 7.75 20.73 2.41
C SER A 141 7.34 22.01 3.16
N ASN A 142 6.15 22.55 2.88
CA ASN A 142 5.58 23.73 3.53
C ASN A 142 4.83 23.45 4.84
N ASP A 143 4.56 22.20 5.21
CA ASP A 143 3.91 21.89 6.50
C ASP A 143 4.83 22.07 7.73
N ASN A 144 6.11 22.39 7.52
CA ASN A 144 7.08 22.72 8.58
C ASN A 144 7.03 24.20 9.04
N SER A 145 5.99 24.95 8.68
CA SER A 145 5.85 26.37 9.02
C SER A 145 4.66 26.65 9.96
N LYS A 146 4.58 25.94 11.08
CA LYS A 146 3.77 26.36 12.23
C LYS A 146 4.44 26.02 13.56
#